data_AF-A0A830CYW4-F1
#
_entry.id   AF-A0A830CYW4-F1
#
_cell.length_a   1.000
_cell.length_b   1.000
_cell.length_c   1.000
_cell.angle_alpha   90.00
_cell.angle_beta   90.00
_cell.angle_gamma   90.00
#
_symmetry.space_group_name_H-M   'P 1'
#
loop_
_entity.id
_entity.type
_entity.pdbx_description
1 polymer ?
#
loop_
_entity_poly.entity_id
_entity_poly.type
_entity_poly.pdbx_seq_one_letter_code
_entity_poly.pdbx_strand_id
1 'polypeptide(L)'
;FEKCTSHDLPKNELSRFCITCEASICRYCVTNSGHKDQKVLTVYRHVYQNAVPISEIDIHIDCDDIHSYKCNKKWVVSLNPLPHNGSGLHIEGDGAFYVWKRKLIDPDRFRFCSITCKVYNQVLLLQLDNCCIQNKRT
;
A
#
# COMPACT_ATOMS: atom_id res chain seq x y z
N PHE A 1 6.46 14.53 -6.38
CA PHE A 1 7.03 14.15 -5.06
C PHE A 1 7.87 15.31 -4.54
N GLU A 2 8.36 15.25 -3.30
CA GLU A 2 9.37 16.20 -2.83
C GLU A 2 10.68 16.04 -3.62
N LYS A 3 11.53 17.07 -3.62
CA LYS A 3 12.84 17.03 -4.27
C LYS A 3 13.91 16.58 -3.29
N CYS A 4 14.86 15.79 -3.77
CA CYS A 4 16.01 15.38 -2.98
C CYS A 4 16.90 16.59 -2.66
N THR A 5 17.21 16.78 -1.38
CA THR A 5 18.11 17.83 -0.90
C THR A 5 19.59 17.52 -1.16
N SER A 6 19.96 16.23 -1.23
CA SER A 6 21.33 15.79 -1.49
C SER A 6 21.73 15.81 -2.97
N HIS A 7 20.76 15.93 -3.88
CA HIS A 7 21.00 15.86 -5.32
C HIS A 7 20.21 16.93 -6.05
N ASP A 8 20.87 18.03 -6.42
CA ASP A 8 20.26 19.09 -7.23
C ASP A 8 20.43 18.83 -8.73
N LEU A 9 19.84 17.73 -9.19
CA LEU A 9 19.88 17.29 -10.59
C LEU A 9 18.46 17.15 -11.15
N PRO A 10 18.26 17.26 -12.47
CA PRO A 10 16.95 16.99 -13.07
C PRO A 10 16.42 15.60 -12.68
N LYS A 11 15.10 15.48 -12.48
CA LYS A 11 14.44 14.21 -12.08
C LYS A 11 14.94 13.67 -10.72
N ASN A 12 15.19 14.56 -9.76
CA ASN A 12 15.57 14.26 -8.37
C ASN A 12 14.37 14.06 -7.42
N GLU A 13 13.20 13.76 -7.95
CA GLU A 13 12.01 13.50 -7.15
C GLU A 13 12.18 12.27 -6.25
N LEU A 14 11.73 12.37 -5.00
CA LEU A 14 11.70 11.30 -4.00
C LEU A 14 10.56 10.30 -4.30
N SER A 15 10.58 9.71 -5.49
CA SER A 15 9.55 8.78 -5.99
C SER A 15 9.90 7.31 -5.77
N ARG A 16 10.95 7.01 -5.01
CA ARG A 16 11.34 5.65 -4.67
C ARG A 16 11.36 5.48 -3.17
N PHE A 17 11.05 4.29 -2.68
CA PHE A 17 11.09 3.97 -1.25
C PHE A 17 12.07 2.83 -1.01
N CYS A 18 13.11 3.07 -0.22
CA CYS A 18 14.01 2.02 0.22
C CYS A 18 13.39 1.30 1.41
N ILE A 19 13.13 0.00 1.27
CA ILE A 19 12.52 -0.82 2.31
C ILE A 19 13.48 -0.95 3.50
N THR A 20 14.78 -1.14 3.23
CA THR A 20 15.78 -1.35 4.29
C THR A 20 16.03 -0.09 5.13
N CYS A 21 15.94 1.09 4.52
CA CYS A 21 16.18 2.36 5.20
C CYS A 21 14.89 3.07 5.62
N GLU A 22 13.74 2.51 5.27
CA GLU A 22 12.41 3.08 5.51
C GLU A 22 12.28 4.55 5.05
N ALA A 23 12.93 4.88 3.93
CA ALA A 23 13.12 6.26 3.50
C ALA A 23 12.69 6.47 2.04
N SER A 24 12.09 7.64 1.77
CA SER A 24 11.83 8.11 0.41
C SER A 24 13.10 8.69 -0.19
N ILE A 25 13.51 8.19 -1.35
CA ILE A 25 14.78 8.50 -2.01
C ILE A 25 14.57 8.82 -3.50
N CYS A 26 15.51 9.55 -4.10
CA CYS A 26 15.48 9.80 -5.55
C CYS A 26 16.28 8.75 -6.32
N ARG A 27 16.21 8.79 -7.66
CA ARG A 27 16.96 7.86 -8.52
C ARG A 27 18.47 7.89 -8.29
N TYR A 28 19.03 9.02 -7.87
CA TYR A 28 20.46 9.18 -7.65
C TYR A 28 20.91 8.62 -6.30
N CYS A 29 20.09 8.75 -5.26
CA CYS A 29 20.33 8.07 -3.98
C CYS A 29 20.46 6.56 -4.16
N VAL A 30 19.62 5.96 -5.02
CA VAL A 30 19.71 4.52 -5.36
C VAL A 30 21.09 4.15 -5.88
N THR A 31 21.71 4.99 -6.72
CA THR A 31 23.00 4.66 -7.34
C THR A 31 24.21 5.08 -6.50
N ASN A 32 24.11 6.16 -5.71
CA ASN A 32 25.28 6.86 -5.16
C ASN A 32 25.37 6.85 -3.62
N SER A 33 24.32 6.46 -2.90
CA SER A 33 24.25 6.66 -1.44
C SER A 33 24.14 5.35 -0.64
N GLY A 34 24.76 4.27 -1.11
CA GLY A 34 24.72 2.97 -0.41
C GLY A 34 23.40 2.21 -0.52
N HIS A 35 22.49 2.66 -1.40
CA HIS A 35 21.21 2.01 -1.66
C HIS A 35 21.22 1.08 -2.91
N LYS A 36 22.39 0.87 -3.52
CA LYS A 36 22.53 0.20 -4.82
C LYS A 36 22.03 -1.25 -4.80
N ASP A 37 22.27 -1.94 -3.69
CA ASP A 37 21.94 -3.36 -3.51
C ASP A 37 20.78 -3.58 -2.52
N GLN A 38 20.09 -2.48 -2.14
CA GLN A 38 18.95 -2.55 -1.25
C GLN A 38 17.64 -2.73 -2.02
N LYS A 39 16.63 -3.25 -1.34
CA LYS A 39 15.30 -3.41 -1.92
C LYS A 39 14.60 -2.06 -1.99
N VAL A 40 14.33 -1.59 -3.20
CA VAL A 40 13.75 -0.29 -3.47
C VAL A 40 12.48 -0.44 -4.31
N LEU A 41 11.40 0.18 -3.87
CA LEU A 41 10.12 0.22 -4.56
C LEU A 41 9.99 1.52 -5.34
N THR A 42 9.46 1.45 -6.55
CA THR A 42 9.06 2.62 -7.32
C THR A 42 7.63 3.02 -6.95
N VAL A 43 7.44 4.25 -6.50
CA VAL A 43 6.13 4.81 -6.17
C VAL A 43 5.63 5.67 -7.32
N TYR A 44 4.45 5.34 -7.83
CA TYR A 44 3.75 6.11 -8.85
C TYR A 44 2.68 6.98 -8.17
N ARG A 45 2.60 8.25 -8.54
CA ARG A 45 1.54 9.17 -8.08
C ARG A 45 0.63 9.55 -9.23
N HIS A 46 -0.63 9.14 -9.18
CA HIS A 46 -1.65 9.54 -10.15
C HIS A 46 -2.83 10.18 -9.42
N VAL A 47 -3.14 11.44 -9.70
CA VAL A 47 -4.31 12.18 -9.14
C VAL A 47 -4.52 11.89 -7.64
N TYR A 48 -3.45 12.06 -6.84
CA TYR A 48 -3.41 11.83 -5.38
C TYR A 48 -3.35 10.38 -4.87
N GLN A 49 -3.22 9.40 -5.76
CA GLN A 49 -3.08 7.99 -5.38
C GLN A 49 -1.62 7.55 -5.50
N ASN A 50 -1.02 7.16 -4.37
CA ASN A 50 0.26 6.46 -4.38
C ASN A 50 0.02 4.98 -4.67
N ALA A 51 0.70 4.47 -5.68
CA ALA A 51 0.62 3.08 -6.10
C ALA A 51 2.01 2.51 -6.37
N VAL A 52 2.13 1.20 -6.24
CA VAL A 52 3.37 0.47 -6.47
C VAL A 52 3.14 -0.66 -7.48
N PRO A 53 4.12 -0.99 -8.34
CA PRO A 53 4.01 -2.12 -9.25
C PRO A 53 3.88 -3.44 -8.49
N ILE A 54 2.95 -4.29 -8.92
CA ILE A 54 2.77 -5.63 -8.35
C ILE A 54 4.08 -6.41 -8.44
N SER A 55 4.77 -6.36 -9.59
CA SER A 55 6.05 -7.04 -9.81
C SER A 55 7.16 -6.66 -8.81
N GLU A 56 7.03 -5.54 -8.10
CA GLU A 56 8.01 -5.09 -7.11
C GLU A 56 7.56 -5.38 -5.66
N ILE A 57 6.25 -5.28 -5.37
CA ILE A 57 5.72 -5.43 -4.01
C ILE A 57 5.27 -6.86 -3.67
N ASP A 58 4.96 -7.69 -4.67
CA ASP A 58 4.36 -9.02 -4.47
C ASP A 58 5.29 -9.99 -3.70
N ILE A 59 6.60 -9.78 -3.77
CA ILE A 59 7.60 -10.50 -2.97
C ILE A 59 7.56 -10.16 -1.47
N HIS A 60 6.84 -9.09 -1.09
CA HIS A 60 6.76 -8.57 0.27
C HIS A 60 5.35 -8.68 0.86
N ILE A 61 4.34 -8.48 0.02
CA ILE A 61 2.94 -8.51 0.40
C ILE A 61 2.20 -9.26 -0.70
N ASP A 62 1.50 -10.33 -0.32
CA ASP A 62 0.58 -11.02 -1.21
C ASP A 62 -0.44 -10.01 -1.78
N CYS A 63 -0.38 -9.76 -3.08
CA CYS A 63 -1.25 -8.80 -3.75
C CYS A 63 -2.56 -9.42 -4.26
N ASP A 64 -2.79 -10.72 -4.04
CA ASP A 64 -4.06 -11.36 -4.42
C ASP A 64 -5.23 -10.69 -3.71
N ASP A 65 -6.36 -10.67 -4.41
CA ASP A 65 -7.61 -10.01 -4.00
C ASP A 65 -7.53 -8.50 -3.77
N ILE A 66 -6.39 -7.85 -4.00
CA ILE A 66 -6.28 -6.39 -3.99
C ILE A 66 -6.64 -5.86 -5.38
N HIS A 67 -7.54 -4.87 -5.42
CA HIS A 67 -7.89 -4.16 -6.64
C HIS A 67 -6.65 -3.58 -7.30
N SER A 68 -6.34 -4.12 -8.48
CA SER A 68 -5.20 -3.74 -9.31
C SER A 68 -5.66 -3.09 -10.60
N TYR A 69 -4.85 -2.16 -11.10
CA TYR A 69 -5.15 -1.43 -12.33
C TYR A 69 -3.86 -1.16 -13.12
N LYS A 70 -4.02 -0.85 -14.41
CA LYS A 70 -2.88 -0.50 -15.27
C LYS A 70 -2.54 0.98 -15.13
N CYS A 71 -1.28 1.28 -14.82
CA CYS A 71 -0.70 2.62 -14.84
C CYS A 71 0.62 2.57 -15.62
N ASN A 72 0.80 3.43 -16.63
CA ASN A 72 2.02 3.48 -17.46
C ASN A 72 2.47 2.10 -17.98
N LYS A 73 1.52 1.30 -18.48
CA LYS A 73 1.72 -0.07 -18.98
C LYS A 73 2.16 -1.11 -17.93
N LYS A 74 2.21 -0.76 -16.64
CA LYS A 74 2.47 -1.69 -15.54
C LYS A 74 1.19 -1.96 -14.74
N TRP A 75 1.05 -3.16 -14.21
CA TRP A 75 0.04 -3.46 -13.19
C TRP A 75 0.49 -2.91 -11.84
N VAL A 76 -0.35 -2.11 -11.23
CA VAL A 76 -0.07 -1.47 -9.94
C VAL A 76 -1.22 -1.73 -8.96
N VAL A 77 -0.88 -1.67 -7.67
CA VAL A 77 -1.83 -1.68 -6.56
C VAL A 77 -1.68 -0.39 -5.77
N SER A 78 -2.81 0.13 -5.26
CA SER A 78 -2.83 1.32 -4.43
C SER A 78 -2.24 1.02 -3.06
N LEU A 79 -1.38 1.91 -2.55
CA LEU A 79 -0.93 1.84 -1.16
C LEU A 79 -2.11 2.12 -0.23
N ASN A 80 -2.77 3.26 -0.44
CA ASN A 80 -3.89 3.72 0.38
C ASN A 80 -5.20 3.70 -0.41
N PRO A 81 -6.34 3.61 0.29
CA PRO A 81 -7.63 3.74 -0.36
C PRO A 81 -7.82 5.12 -1.00
N LEU A 82 -8.60 5.16 -2.08
CA LEU A 82 -8.97 6.43 -2.72
C LEU A 82 -9.92 7.25 -1.83
N PRO A 83 -9.74 8.58 -1.75
CA PRO A 83 -10.64 9.45 -1.00
C PRO A 83 -12.01 9.64 -1.68
N HIS A 84 -12.13 9.44 -3.00
CA HIS A 84 -13.30 9.88 -3.78
C HIS A 84 -14.03 8.81 -4.61
N ASN A 85 -13.68 7.52 -4.52
CA ASN A 85 -14.41 6.49 -5.27
C ASN A 85 -15.78 6.22 -4.63
N GLY A 86 -16.74 7.09 -4.96
CA GLY A 86 -18.19 6.87 -5.03
C GLY A 86 -18.81 6.00 -3.95
N SER A 87 -19.48 6.66 -3.01
CA SER A 87 -20.55 6.14 -2.14
C SER A 87 -20.21 5.00 -1.18
N GLY A 88 -20.17 5.35 0.12
CA GLY A 88 -20.53 4.43 1.19
C GLY A 88 -19.40 4.09 2.15
N LEU A 89 -19.13 4.99 3.09
CA LEU A 89 -18.70 4.54 4.42
C LEU A 89 -19.95 3.93 5.05
N HIS A 90 -20.23 2.63 4.84
CA HIS A 90 -21.31 1.97 5.57
C HIS A 90 -20.79 1.68 6.98
N ILE A 91 -21.03 2.63 7.88
CA ILE A 91 -20.92 2.43 9.32
C ILE A 91 -22.22 1.74 9.72
N GLU A 92 -22.18 0.45 10.00
CA GLU A 92 -23.25 -0.22 10.71
C GLU A 92 -22.63 -1.04 11.84
N GLY A 93 -23.02 -0.72 13.08
CA GLY A 93 -22.79 -1.55 14.25
C GLY A 93 -21.78 -0.98 15.26
N ASP A 94 -22.30 -0.75 16.46
CA ASP A 94 -21.62 -0.34 17.68
C ASP A 94 -20.58 -1.39 18.12
N GLY A 95 -19.35 -0.97 18.42
CA GLY A 95 -18.30 -1.81 18.99
C GLY A 95 -17.28 -2.40 18.00
N ALA A 96 -16.17 -1.68 17.86
CA ALA A 96 -14.86 -2.11 17.37
C ALA A 96 -14.76 -2.70 15.94
N PHE A 97 -13.94 -2.01 15.13
CA PHE A 97 -13.32 -2.43 13.86
C PHE A 97 -14.02 -2.03 12.56
N TYR A 98 -13.49 -0.94 11.99
CA TYR A 98 -13.83 -0.38 10.69
C TYR A 98 -13.47 -1.35 9.54
N VAL A 99 -14.38 -2.24 9.16
CA VAL A 99 -14.25 -3.01 7.91
C VAL A 99 -14.62 -2.10 6.75
N TRP A 100 -13.62 -1.63 6.01
CA TRP A 100 -13.77 -0.76 4.85
C TRP A 100 -14.38 -1.51 3.65
N LYS A 101 -15.69 -1.81 3.69
CA LYS A 101 -16.45 -2.29 2.52
C LYS A 101 -16.69 -1.13 1.56
N ARG A 102 -15.65 -0.69 0.85
CA ARG A 102 -15.79 0.24 -0.29
C ARG A 102 -16.34 -0.52 -1.49
N LYS A 103 -17.15 0.13 -2.33
CA LYS A 103 -17.63 -0.45 -3.59
C LYS A 103 -16.46 -0.72 -4.53
N LEU A 104 -16.07 -1.98 -4.65
CA LEU A 104 -15.08 -2.43 -5.62
C LEU A 104 -15.73 -2.44 -7.01
N ILE A 105 -14.96 -2.08 -8.03
CA ILE A 105 -15.43 -2.12 -9.43
C ILE A 105 -15.80 -3.56 -9.82
N ASP A 106 -15.12 -4.54 -9.23
CA ASP A 106 -15.34 -5.97 -9.43
C ASP A 106 -15.21 -6.71 -8.07
N PRO A 107 -16.29 -6.79 -7.28
CA PRO A 107 -16.28 -7.38 -5.94
C PRO A 107 -16.18 -8.91 -5.94
N ASP A 108 -16.50 -9.56 -7.06
CA ASP A 108 -16.36 -11.02 -7.20
C ASP A 108 -14.89 -11.41 -7.39
N ARG A 109 -14.07 -10.48 -7.89
CA ARG A 109 -12.64 -10.68 -8.14
C ARG A 109 -11.73 -10.09 -7.07
N PHE A 110 -12.13 -8.99 -6.43
CA PHE A 110 -11.31 -8.29 -5.46
C PHE A 110 -12.02 -8.21 -4.11
N ARG A 111 -11.27 -8.41 -3.04
CA ARG A 111 -11.75 -8.28 -1.65
C ARG A 111 -11.25 -7.00 -0.98
N PHE A 112 -10.17 -6.39 -1.49
CA PHE A 112 -9.54 -5.22 -0.90
C PHE A 112 -9.33 -4.12 -1.94
N CYS A 113 -9.50 -2.85 -1.54
CA CYS A 113 -9.30 -1.71 -2.45
C CYS A 113 -7.85 -1.19 -2.49
N SER A 114 -7.02 -1.57 -1.51
CA SER A 114 -5.63 -1.12 -1.36
C SER A 114 -4.83 -2.07 -0.44
N ILE A 115 -3.50 -1.92 -0.44
CA ILE A 115 -2.59 -2.64 0.47
C ILE A 115 -2.96 -2.40 1.94
N THR A 116 -3.15 -1.14 2.34
CA THR A 116 -3.52 -0.81 3.73
C THR A 116 -4.81 -1.51 4.17
N CYS A 117 -5.80 -1.67 3.28
CA CYS A 117 -7.03 -2.40 3.62
C CYS A 117 -6.79 -3.89 3.88
N LYS A 118 -5.95 -4.56 3.09
CA LYS A 118 -5.62 -5.98 3.30
C LYS A 118 -4.83 -6.18 4.60
N VAL A 119 -3.80 -5.37 4.83
CA VAL A 119 -2.96 -5.46 6.04
C VAL A 119 -3.77 -5.19 7.30
N TYR A 120 -4.63 -4.16 7.32
CA TYR A 120 -5.47 -3.87 8.48
C TYR A 120 -6.44 -5.02 8.79
N ASN A 121 -7.04 -5.63 7.75
CA ASN A 121 -7.91 -6.78 7.93
C ASN A 121 -7.16 -8.00 8.50
N GLN A 122 -5.94 -8.28 8.04
CA GLN A 122 -5.11 -9.35 8.58
C GLN A 122 -4.73 -9.12 10.05
N VAL A 123 -4.31 -7.89 10.40
CA VAL A 123 -3.98 -7.53 11.78
C VAL A 123 -5.21 -7.68 12.69
N LEU A 124 -6.38 -7.25 12.21
CA LEU A 124 -7.65 -7.42 12.93
C LEU A 124 -7.97 -8.89 13.20
N LEU A 125 -7.88 -9.75 12.19
CA LEU A 125 -8.15 -11.19 12.36
C LEU A 125 -7.22 -11.80 13.41
N LEU A 126 -5.92 -11.47 13.37
CA LEU A 126 -4.96 -11.92 14.38
C LEU A 126 -5.28 -11.42 15.79
N GLN A 127 -5.79 -10.18 15.93
CA GLN A 127 -6.20 -9.65 17.23
C GLN A 127 -7.45 -10.36 17.77
N LEU A 128 -8.42 -10.67 16.91
CA LEU A 128 -9.62 -11.42 17.29
C LEU A 128 -9.28 -12.86 17.68
N ASP A 129 -8.41 -13.53 16.93
CA ASP A 129 -7.95 -14.88 17.25
C ASP A 129 -7.25 -14.92 18.61
N ASN A 130 -6.38 -13.95 18.89
CA ASN A 130 -5.74 -13.81 20.20
C ASN A 130 -6.75 -13.55 21.33
N CYS A 131 -7.77 -12.73 21.09
CA CYS A 131 -8.85 -12.49 22.07
C CYS A 131 -9.65 -13.78 22.35
N CYS A 132 -9.98 -14.55 21.32
CA CYS A 132 -10.67 -15.83 21.45
C CYS A 132 -9.82 -16.89 22.19
N ILE A 133 -8.49 -16.86 22.06
CA ILE A 133 -7.58 -17.73 22.81
C ILE A 133 -7.52 -17.34 24.29
N GLN A 134 -7.52 -16.04 24.61
CA GLN A 134 -7.53 -15.57 26.01
C GLN A 134 -8.85 -15.91 26.72
N ASN A 135 -9.99 -15.79 26.04
CA ASN A 135 -11.32 -16.12 26.60
C ASN A 135 -11.58 -17.64 26.74
N LYS A 136 -10.72 -18.51 26.21
CA LYS A 136 -10.80 -19.97 26.41
C LYS A 136 -9.90 -20.49 27.55
N ARG A 137 -9.12 -19.62 28.19
CA ARG A 137 -8.23 -19.98 29.32
C ARG A 137 -8.74 -19.49 30.69
N THR A 138 -9.94 -18.93 30.73
CA THR A 138 -10.74 -18.65 31.94
C THR A 138 -11.90 -19.62 31.98
#